data_AF-A0A920FYN5-F1
#
_entry.id   AF-A0A920FYN5-F1
#
_cell.length_a   1.000
_cell.length_b   1.000
_cell.length_c   1.000
_cell.angle_alpha   90.00
_cell.angle_beta   90.00
_cell.angle_gamma   90.00
#
_symmetry.space_group_name_H-M   'P 1'
#
loop_
_entity.id
_entity.type
_entity.pdbx_description
1 polymer ?
#
loop_
_entity_poly.entity_id
_entity_poly.type
_entity_poly.pdbx_seq_one_letter_code
_entity_poly.pdbx_strand_id
1 'polypeptide(L)' 'MDFFEQPVTGKDLIQWWNATQDRMHPIGVDEGIHNIDDIKIHHDRKAANGGSLKMIKFGGVRNYLKLQI' A
#
# COMPACT_ATOMS: atom_id res chain seq x y z
N MET A 1 10.63 7.94 14.28
CA MET A 1 10.16 6.94 13.30
C MET A 1 9.28 7.68 12.33
N ASP A 2 9.54 7.64 11.03
CA ASP A 2 8.81 8.47 10.06
C ASP A 2 7.52 7.81 9.57
N PHE A 3 7.49 6.47 9.49
CA PHE A 3 6.29 5.67 9.18
C PHE A 3 6.49 4.20 9.59
N PHE A 4 5.41 3.44 9.62
CA PHE A 4 5.44 1.97 9.69
C PHE A 4 5.09 1.38 8.33
N GLU A 5 5.82 0.38 7.87
CA GLU A 5 5.51 -0.34 6.64
C GLU A 5 4.93 -1.71 6.97
N GLN A 6 3.78 -2.01 6.36
CA GLN A 6 3.14 -3.33 6.43
C GLN A 6 3.07 -3.95 7.85
N PRO A 7 2.36 -3.32 8.80
CA PRO A 7 2.26 -3.85 10.15
C PRO A 7 1.51 -5.20 10.22
N VAL A 8 0.68 -5.51 9.22
CA VAL A 8 -0.09 -6.74 9.13
C VAL A 8 -0.09 -7.28 7.70
N THR A 9 -0.39 -8.57 7.54
CA THR A 9 -0.49 -9.19 6.22
C THR A 9 -1.50 -8.48 5.32
N GLY A 10 -1.16 -8.26 4.05
CA GLY A 10 -2.03 -7.55 3.08
C GLY A 10 -3.35 -8.26 2.76
N LYS A 11 -3.52 -9.50 3.24
CA LYS A 11 -4.75 -10.28 3.09
C LYS A 11 -5.78 -10.02 4.19
N ASP A 12 -5.36 -9.45 5.33
CA ASP A 12 -6.25 -9.19 6.46
C ASP A 12 -6.59 -7.69 6.56
N LEU A 13 -7.60 -7.30 5.78
CA LEU A 13 -8.08 -5.91 5.72
C LEU A 13 -8.70 -5.44 7.03
N ILE A 14 -9.18 -6.34 7.90
CA ILE A 14 -9.78 -6.00 9.19
C ILE A 14 -8.70 -5.64 10.19
N GLN A 15 -7.65 -6.47 10.31
CA GLN A 15 -6.47 -6.13 11.10
C GLN A 15 -5.80 -4.87 10.56
N TRP A 16 -5.76 -4.70 9.23
CA TRP A 16 -5.22 -3.51 8.60
C TRP A 16 -6.00 -2.28 9.04
N TRP A 17 -7.33 -2.31 8.96
CA TRP A 17 -8.18 -1.20 9.42
C TRP A 17 -7.99 -0.88 10.90
N ASN A 18 -7.90 -1.89 11.77
CA ASN A 18 -7.64 -1.66 13.20
C ASN A 18 -6.27 -1.01 13.43
N ALA A 19 -5.23 -1.45 12.69
CA ALA A 19 -3.93 -0.78 12.67
C ALA A 19 -3.97 0.61 12.00
N THR A 20 -5.04 0.96 11.27
CA THR A 20 -5.27 2.29 10.68
C THR A 20 -5.87 3.33 11.60
N GLN A 21 -6.69 2.89 12.55
CA GLN A 21 -7.55 3.80 13.31
C GLN A 21 -6.81 4.49 14.47
N ASP A 22 -5.77 3.86 15.03
CA ASP A 22 -5.05 4.35 16.22
C ASP A 22 -3.59 4.70 15.90
N ARG A 23 -3.38 5.59 14.93
CA ARG A 23 -2.05 5.89 14.39
C ARG A 23 -1.48 7.19 14.92
N MET A 24 -0.37 7.11 15.67
CA MET A 24 0.53 8.24 15.89
C MET A 24 1.47 8.51 14.70
N HIS A 25 1.65 7.55 13.78
CA HIS A 25 2.57 7.65 12.64
C HIS A 25 1.92 7.14 11.35
N PRO A 26 2.30 7.67 10.17
CA PRO A 26 1.83 7.20 8.86
C PRO A 26 2.10 5.70 8.65
N ILE A 27 1.28 5.03 7.85
CA ILE A 27 1.52 3.62 7.46
C ILE A 27 1.57 3.44 5.94
N GLY A 28 2.61 2.73 5.50
CA GLY A 28 2.80 2.28 4.14
C GLY A 28 2.37 0.83 3.93
N VAL A 29 2.01 0.49 2.69
CA VAL A 29 1.77 -0.89 2.23
C VAL A 29 2.88 -1.36 1.28
N ASP A 30 3.28 -2.62 1.37
CA ASP A 30 4.22 -3.25 0.44
C ASP A 30 3.64 -4.53 -0.19
N GLU A 31 3.35 -5.57 0.60
CA GLU A 31 2.85 -6.86 0.10
C GLU A 31 1.48 -6.77 -0.55
N GLY A 32 0.69 -5.74 -0.24
CA GLY A 32 -0.61 -5.53 -0.86
C GLY A 32 -0.55 -4.98 -2.30
N ILE A 33 0.62 -4.50 -2.75
CA ILE A 33 0.77 -3.80 -4.03
C ILE A 33 1.52 -4.66 -5.06
N HIS A 34 0.82 -5.08 -6.11
CA HIS A 34 1.41 -5.80 -7.26
C HIS A 34 1.11 -5.12 -8.59
N ASN A 35 0.02 -4.37 -8.67
CA ASN A 35 -0.39 -3.68 -9.89
C ASN A 35 -1.03 -2.32 -9.54
N ILE A 36 -1.43 -1.57 -10.58
CA ILE A 36 -2.03 -0.24 -10.43
C ILE A 36 -3.39 -0.33 -9.72
N ASP A 37 -4.17 -1.38 -9.97
CA ASP A 37 -5.49 -1.55 -9.36
C ASP A 37 -5.40 -1.76 -7.85
N ASP A 38 -4.37 -2.48 -7.38
CA ASP A 38 -4.08 -2.62 -5.95
C ASP A 38 -3.82 -1.26 -5.30
N ILE A 39 -3.06 -0.38 -5.97
CA ILE A 39 -2.78 0.98 -5.49
C ILE A 39 -4.08 1.79 -5.42
N LYS A 40 -4.91 1.74 -6.48
CA LYS A 40 -6.20 2.45 -6.51
C LYS A 40 -7.10 2.04 -5.35
N ILE A 41 -7.21 0.74 -5.08
CA ILE A 41 -8.01 0.24 -3.95
C ILE A 41 -7.49 0.78 -2.62
N HIS A 42 -6.17 0.85 -2.42
CA HIS A 42 -5.59 1.38 -1.19
C HIS A 42 -5.81 2.89 -1.05
N HIS A 43 -5.68 3.64 -2.15
CA HIS A 43 -5.94 5.07 -2.21
C HIS A 43 -7.43 5.38 -1.93
N ASP A 44 -8.35 4.75 -2.66
CA ASP A 44 -9.78 5.02 -2.59
C ASP A 44 -10.36 4.68 -1.22
N ARG A 45 -9.84 3.62 -0.59
CA ARG A 45 -10.23 3.22 0.77
C ARG A 45 -9.48 3.97 1.87
N LYS A 46 -8.54 4.86 1.52
CA LYS A 46 -7.60 5.49 2.45
C LYS A 46 -6.94 4.47 3.39
N ALA A 47 -6.65 3.28 2.87
CA ALA A 47 -6.11 2.17 3.63
C ALA A 47 -4.66 2.44 4.07
N ALA A 48 -3.89 3.17 3.27
CA ALA A 48 -2.50 3.51 3.58
C ALA A 48 -2.20 4.97 3.24
N ASN A 49 -1.17 5.52 3.87
CA ASN A 49 -0.66 6.87 3.61
C ASN A 49 0.36 6.89 2.47
N GLY A 50 0.83 5.72 2.06
CA GLY A 50 1.78 5.53 0.95
C GLY A 50 2.00 4.04 0.70
N GLY A 51 2.92 3.71 -0.20
CA GLY A 51 3.28 2.32 -0.44
C GLY A 51 4.60 2.16 -1.16
N SER A 52 5.22 1.00 -0.97
CA SER A 52 6.47 0.61 -1.62
C SER A 52 6.23 0.15 -3.05
N LEU A 53 6.75 0.92 -4.00
CA LEU A 53 6.69 0.59 -5.42
C LEU A 53 7.96 -0.18 -5.82
N LYS A 54 7.81 -1.50 -5.95
CA LYS A 54 8.91 -2.41 -6.31
C LYS A 54 8.72 -2.91 -7.74
N MET A 55 9.61 -2.56 -8.67
CA MET A 55 9.43 -2.89 -10.09
C MET A 55 9.24 -4.39 -10.38
N ILE A 56 9.84 -5.25 -9.56
CA ILE A 56 9.68 -6.70 -9.66
C ILE A 56 8.24 -7.16 -9.44
N LYS A 57 7.45 -6.43 -8.66
CA LYS A 57 6.03 -6.73 -8.39
C LYS A 57 5.12 -6.33 -9.56
N PHE A 58 5.50 -5.32 -10.33
CA PHE A 58 4.70 -4.74 -11.43
C PHE A 58 4.99 -5.33 -12.81
N GLY A 59 5.88 -6.33 -12.91
CA GLY A 59 6.30 -6.87 -14.21
C GLY A 59 7.16 -5.89 -15.03
N GLY A 60 7.87 -4.97 -14.35
CA GLY A 60 8.85 -4.06 -14.96
C GLY A 60 8.44 -2.59 -15.07
N VAL A 61 9.42 -1.77 -15.49
CA VAL A 61 9.34 -0.28 -15.54
C VAL A 61 8.16 0.23 -16.39
N ARG A 62 7.81 -0.48 -17.47
CA ARG A 62 6.78 0.00 -18.41
C ARG A 62 5.39 0.06 -17.78
N ASN A 63 5.09 -0.83 -16.84
CA ASN A 63 3.81 -0.81 -16.14
C ASN A 63 3.79 0.29 -15.07
N TYR A 64 4.94 0.63 -14.50
CA TYR A 64 5.08 1.77 -13.59
C TYR A 64 4.80 3.11 -14.28
N LEU A 65 5.29 3.31 -15.52
CA LEU A 65 5.07 4.56 -16.26
C LEU A 65 3.60 4.84 -16.63
N LYS A 66 2.71 3.87 -16.45
CA LYS A 66 1.26 4.02 -16.66
C LYS A 66 0.52 4.48 -15.40
N LEU A 67 1.22 4.60 -14.27
CA LEU A 67 0.64 5.02 -13.01
C LEU A 67 0.22 6.50 -13.09
N GLN A 68 -1.08 6.72 -13.22
CA GLN A 68 -1.73 8.02 -13.11
C GLN A 68 -2.84 7.85 -12.07
N ILE A 69 -2.53 8.22 -10.83
CA ILE A 69 -3.40 8.19 -9.66
C ILE A 69 -3.44 9.59 -9.06
#